data_AF-A0A4Q9KL48-F1
#
_entry.id   AF-A0A4Q9KL48-F1
#
_cell.length_a   1.000
_cell.length_b   1.000
_cell.length_c   1.000
_cell.angle_alpha   90.00
_cell.angle_beta   90.00
_cell.angle_gamma   90.00
#
_symmetry.space_group_name_H-M   'P 1'
#
loop_
_entity.id
_entity.type
_entity.pdbx_description
1 polymer ?
#
loop_
_entity_poly.entity_id
_entity_poly.type
_entity_poly.pdbx_seq_one_letter_code
_entity_poly.pdbx_strand_id
1 'polypeptide(L)'
;MVGAFGDRGRGGLPSPAIGTPHRVVRTNPGGSVQFVADASSFEGGEFELFGEPHLIALTLVVLAQVLLAKTMKDASPVARGRVRVGLAAGLVAQEVSYHAWRLATGTWTAREMVPLHLCSVAVWFGAAMLALRNQTLYDHLYYVATFGATIALLTPDIGRFGFPHYRFFQFFVSHGLVLGAPWWMTFVEGFRPSRGSLLRAMAGTVVHGAGAYLVNRRLGSNYMFVSRKPATSSVLDKLPDWPGYLPYVAAAVFAAYGALALPWALKDAQG
;
A
#
# COMPACT_ATOMS: atom_id res chain seq x y z
N MET A 1 56.23 -7.48 -53.25
CA MET A 1 56.95 -6.71 -54.29
C MET A 1 55.91 -5.90 -55.04
N VAL A 2 56.11 -4.58 -55.16
CA VAL A 2 55.23 -3.55 -55.78
C VAL A 2 53.97 -3.23 -54.95
N GLY A 3 53.65 -2.03 -54.47
CA GLY A 3 54.08 -0.66 -54.79
C GLY A 3 52.81 0.20 -54.98
N ALA A 4 52.30 0.82 -53.90
CA ALA A 4 52.16 2.28 -53.71
C ALA A 4 51.28 3.04 -54.73
N PHE A 5 50.14 3.56 -54.24
CA PHE A 5 49.61 4.89 -54.60
C PHE A 5 48.89 5.47 -53.38
N GLY A 6 49.33 6.65 -52.94
CA GLY A 6 48.70 7.40 -51.87
C GLY A 6 47.76 8.48 -52.41
N ASP A 7 46.85 8.93 -51.56
CA ASP A 7 46.39 10.32 -51.62
C ASP A 7 46.15 10.85 -50.19
N ARG A 8 46.47 12.13 -50.04
CA ARG A 8 46.60 12.88 -48.80
C ARG A 8 45.27 13.52 -48.41
N GLY A 9 45.02 13.54 -47.10
CA GLY A 9 44.53 14.71 -46.35
C GLY A 9 43.25 15.39 -46.80
N ARG A 10 42.16 15.15 -46.06
CA ARG A 10 41.25 16.23 -45.65
C ARG A 10 40.94 16.12 -44.16
N GLY A 11 41.08 17.27 -43.50
CA GLY A 11 41.10 17.43 -42.06
C GLY A 11 39.81 17.01 -41.37
N GLY A 12 40.00 16.56 -40.12
CA GLY A 12 38.92 16.25 -39.21
C GLY A 12 38.08 17.47 -38.88
N LEU A 13 36.77 17.26 -38.88
CA LEU A 13 35.82 18.05 -38.11
C LEU A 13 35.52 17.24 -36.84
N PRO A 14 35.80 17.77 -35.63
CA PRO A 14 35.38 17.09 -34.42
C PRO A 14 33.85 17.08 -34.36
N SER A 15 33.26 15.90 -34.13
CA SER A 15 31.84 15.76 -33.80
C SER A 15 31.49 16.66 -32.63
N PRO A 16 30.36 17.39 -32.66
CA PRO A 16 29.92 18.15 -31.51
C PRO A 16 29.58 17.18 -30.38
N ALA A 17 30.38 17.23 -29.31
CA ALA A 17 30.07 16.56 -28.06
C ALA A 17 28.69 17.04 -27.60
N ILE A 18 27.76 16.11 -27.49
CA ILE A 18 26.45 16.34 -26.87
C ILE A 18 26.73 16.72 -25.43
N GLY A 19 26.68 18.02 -25.15
CA GLY A 19 26.82 18.55 -23.80
C GLY A 19 25.76 17.91 -22.92
N THR A 20 26.20 17.18 -21.89
CA THR A 20 25.39 16.84 -20.74
C THR A 20 24.73 18.12 -20.23
N PRO A 21 23.39 18.17 -20.05
CA PRO A 21 22.80 19.30 -19.35
C PRO A 21 23.37 19.29 -17.94
N HIS A 22 24.22 20.27 -17.63
CA HIS A 22 24.60 20.59 -16.26
C HIS A 22 23.30 20.98 -15.54
N ARG A 23 22.64 20.00 -14.91
CA ARG A 23 21.60 20.25 -13.94
C ARG A 23 22.29 20.98 -12.79
N VAL A 24 22.10 22.29 -12.73
CA VAL A 24 22.46 23.11 -11.58
C VAL A 24 21.67 22.56 -10.39
N VAL A 25 22.31 21.69 -9.60
CA VAL A 25 21.80 21.28 -8.30
C VAL A 25 21.91 22.52 -7.42
N ARG A 26 20.80 23.24 -7.26
CA ARG A 26 20.69 24.25 -6.20
C ARG A 26 20.67 23.49 -4.88
N THR A 27 21.82 23.40 -4.23
CA THR A 27 21.90 23.03 -2.82
C THR A 27 21.24 24.15 -2.02
N ASN A 28 20.06 23.89 -1.47
CA ASN A 28 19.40 24.85 -0.59
C ASN A 28 20.13 24.80 0.77
N PRO A 29 20.73 25.90 1.26
CA PRO A 29 21.43 25.91 2.54
C PRO A 29 20.39 26.09 3.66
N GLY A 30 19.70 25.01 4.01
CA GLY A 30 18.68 24.99 5.04
C GLY A 30 18.54 23.59 5.62
N GLY A 31 19.39 23.26 6.58
CA GLY A 31 19.59 21.91 7.13
C GLY A 31 18.48 21.36 8.02
N SER A 32 17.20 21.47 7.66
CA SER A 32 16.12 20.96 8.51
C SER A 32 14.99 20.19 7.81
N VAL A 33 15.11 19.83 6.53
CA VAL A 33 14.03 19.09 5.82
C VAL A 33 14.54 17.94 4.94
N GLN A 34 15.58 17.21 5.34
CA GLN A 34 15.96 15.97 4.64
C GLN A 34 15.02 14.78 4.93
N PHE A 35 14.23 14.85 6.01
CA PHE A 35 13.27 13.81 6.40
C PHE A 35 12.05 13.70 5.47
N VAL A 36 11.67 14.81 4.81
CA VAL A 36 10.40 14.93 4.08
C VAL A 36 10.59 15.05 2.57
N ALA A 37 11.68 15.63 2.07
CA ALA A 37 11.57 16.39 0.83
C ALA A 37 12.31 15.89 -0.41
N ASP A 38 13.16 14.86 -0.37
CA ASP A 38 13.79 14.43 -1.62
C ASP A 38 13.64 12.94 -1.87
N ALA A 39 12.72 12.62 -2.78
CA ALA A 39 12.68 11.30 -3.38
C ALA A 39 14.06 10.96 -3.97
N SER A 40 14.78 11.91 -4.56
CA SER A 40 16.05 11.68 -5.26
C SER A 40 17.33 11.73 -4.41
N SER A 41 17.29 12.24 -3.17
CA SER A 41 18.48 12.41 -2.31
C SER A 41 18.39 11.75 -0.93
N PHE A 42 17.50 10.77 -0.74
CA PHE A 42 17.42 10.06 0.54
C PHE A 42 18.65 9.16 0.74
N GLU A 43 19.46 9.47 1.75
CA GLU A 43 20.69 8.75 2.09
C GLU A 43 20.51 7.69 3.19
N GLY A 44 19.31 7.58 3.78
CA GLY A 44 19.04 6.71 4.94
C GLY A 44 18.90 5.21 4.65
N GLY A 45 19.43 4.74 3.52
CA GLY A 45 19.44 3.33 3.14
C GLY A 45 18.12 2.81 2.57
N GLU A 46 18.20 1.75 1.77
CA GLU A 46 17.01 1.06 1.27
C GLU A 46 16.29 0.32 2.40
N PHE A 47 14.99 0.05 2.23
CA PHE A 47 14.25 -0.70 3.22
C PHE A 47 14.75 -2.15 3.30
N GLU A 48 15.07 -2.61 4.52
CA GLU A 48 15.45 -3.97 4.81
C GLU A 48 14.27 -4.78 5.36
N LEU A 49 13.89 -5.84 4.63
CA LEU A 49 12.82 -6.73 5.05
C LEU A 49 13.22 -7.53 6.29
N PHE A 50 12.50 -7.30 7.38
CA PHE A 50 12.74 -7.88 8.71
C PHE A 50 14.01 -7.38 9.40
N GLY A 51 14.58 -6.27 8.93
CA GLY A 51 15.58 -5.52 9.68
C GLY A 51 14.99 -4.89 10.95
N GLU A 52 15.84 -4.37 11.83
CA GLU A 52 15.45 -3.80 13.13
C GLU A 52 14.31 -2.76 13.02
N PRO A 53 14.35 -1.75 12.11
CA PRO A 53 13.25 -0.79 11.99
C PRO A 53 11.92 -1.44 11.60
N HIS A 54 11.94 -2.47 10.74
CA HIS A 54 10.75 -3.19 10.33
C HIS A 54 10.10 -3.93 11.51
N LEU A 55 10.91 -4.67 12.27
CA LEU A 55 10.42 -5.43 13.43
C LEU A 55 9.87 -4.52 14.53
N ILE A 56 10.51 -3.37 14.77
CA ILE A 56 9.99 -2.34 15.68
C ILE A 56 8.65 -1.83 15.19
N ALA A 57 8.52 -1.46 13.90
CA ALA A 57 7.27 -0.97 13.35
C ALA A 57 6.13 -2.00 13.45
N LEU A 58 6.39 -3.27 13.13
CA LEU A 58 5.43 -4.36 13.29
C LEU A 58 4.99 -4.52 14.75
N THR A 59 5.96 -4.49 15.68
CA THR A 59 5.69 -4.60 17.11
C THR A 59 4.81 -3.45 17.58
N LEU A 60 5.10 -2.21 17.18
CA LEU A 60 4.31 -1.04 17.54
C LEU A 60 2.90 -1.10 16.97
N VAL A 61 2.73 -1.56 15.73
CA VAL A 61 1.40 -1.76 15.14
C VAL A 61 0.60 -2.78 15.95
N VAL A 62 1.16 -3.96 16.23
CA VAL A 62 0.48 -5.00 17.02
C VAL A 62 0.15 -4.51 18.43
N LEU A 63 1.11 -3.89 19.11
CA LEU A 63 0.90 -3.32 20.44
C LEU A 63 -0.20 -2.27 20.43
N ALA A 64 -0.22 -1.37 19.45
CA ALA A 64 -1.27 -0.37 19.31
C ALA A 64 -2.65 -1.04 19.19
N GLN A 65 -2.81 -2.06 18.35
CA GLN A 65 -4.10 -2.77 18.22
C GLN A 65 -4.53 -3.47 19.51
N VAL A 66 -3.60 -4.18 20.16
CA VAL A 66 -3.89 -4.92 21.39
C VAL A 66 -4.24 -3.97 22.53
N LEU A 67 -3.49 -2.88 22.69
CA LEU A 67 -3.74 -1.88 23.73
C LEU A 67 -5.06 -1.16 23.46
N LEU A 68 -5.33 -0.73 22.22
CA LEU A 68 -6.62 -0.13 21.85
C LEU A 68 -7.78 -1.07 22.17
N ALA A 69 -7.69 -2.35 21.75
CA ALA A 69 -8.75 -3.31 22.01
C ALA A 69 -8.97 -3.54 23.51
N LYS A 70 -7.90 -3.80 24.28
CA LYS A 70 -7.99 -4.08 25.72
C LYS A 70 -8.50 -2.88 26.51
N THR A 71 -8.01 -1.68 26.23
CA THR A 71 -8.39 -0.46 26.98
C THR A 71 -9.78 0.03 26.62
N MET A 72 -10.22 -0.16 25.37
CA MET A 72 -11.49 0.39 24.89
C MET A 72 -12.66 -0.58 24.95
N LYS A 73 -12.42 -1.90 25.09
CA LYS A 73 -13.46 -2.93 25.17
C LYS A 73 -14.49 -2.68 26.29
N ASP A 74 -14.05 -2.10 27.40
CA ASP A 74 -14.90 -1.81 28.58
C ASP A 74 -15.07 -0.30 28.83
N ALA A 75 -14.52 0.54 27.95
CA ALA A 75 -14.65 2.00 28.05
C ALA A 75 -16.08 2.48 27.79
N SER A 76 -16.39 3.70 28.24
CA SER A 76 -17.70 4.31 28.03
C SER A 76 -18.05 4.50 26.55
N PRO A 77 -19.33 4.50 26.16
CA PRO A 77 -19.74 4.71 24.77
C PRO A 77 -19.21 6.02 24.16
N VAL A 78 -19.10 7.07 24.97
CA VAL A 78 -18.52 8.36 24.54
C VAL A 78 -17.05 8.22 24.20
N ALA A 79 -16.26 7.55 25.04
CA ALA A 79 -14.84 7.33 24.79
C ALA A 79 -14.61 6.47 23.53
N ARG A 80 -15.39 5.39 23.36
CA ARG A 80 -15.37 4.57 22.13
C ARG A 80 -15.72 5.41 20.90
N GLY A 81 -16.76 6.22 20.98
CA GLY A 81 -17.17 7.12 19.90
C GLY A 81 -16.05 8.08 19.47
N ARG A 82 -15.35 8.69 20.44
CA ARG A 82 -14.22 9.59 20.16
C ARG A 82 -13.05 8.87 19.47
N VAL A 83 -12.64 7.71 19.99
CA VAL A 83 -11.56 6.93 19.38
C VAL A 83 -11.94 6.45 17.99
N ARG A 84 -13.19 5.97 17.80
CA ARG A 84 -13.69 5.54 16.48
C ARG A 84 -13.65 6.68 15.45
N VAL A 85 -14.09 7.88 15.82
CA VAL A 85 -13.98 9.08 14.96
C VAL A 85 -12.51 9.44 14.72
N GLY A 86 -11.66 9.32 15.74
CA GLY A 86 -10.21 9.51 15.61
C GLY A 86 -9.56 8.56 14.61
N LEU A 87 -9.93 7.27 14.62
CA LEU A 87 -9.46 6.28 13.65
C LEU A 87 -9.92 6.63 12.22
N ALA A 88 -11.18 7.04 12.05
CA ALA A 88 -11.72 7.47 10.76
C ALA A 88 -10.99 8.72 10.24
N ALA A 89 -10.77 9.70 11.11
CA ALA A 89 -10.01 10.91 10.78
C ALA A 89 -8.55 10.59 10.45
N GLY A 90 -7.92 9.68 11.19
CA GLY A 90 -6.55 9.22 10.96
C GLY A 90 -6.38 8.56 9.59
N LEU A 91 -7.33 7.72 9.17
CA LEU A 91 -7.36 7.11 7.85
C LEU A 91 -7.37 8.16 6.73
N VAL A 92 -8.22 9.17 6.85
CA VAL A 92 -8.30 10.25 5.85
C VAL A 92 -7.06 11.13 5.91
N ALA A 93 -6.60 11.51 7.11
CA ALA A 93 -5.47 12.42 7.31
C ALA A 93 -4.16 11.82 6.75
N GLN A 94 -3.90 10.53 6.98
CA GLN A 94 -2.71 9.89 6.43
C GLN A 94 -2.76 9.86 4.90
N GLU A 95 -3.93 9.62 4.29
CA GLU A 95 -4.07 9.53 2.83
C GLU A 95 -3.89 10.91 2.19
N VAL A 96 -4.51 11.93 2.77
CA VAL A 96 -4.33 13.33 2.35
C VAL A 96 -2.87 13.72 2.48
N SER A 97 -2.19 13.32 3.55
CA SER A 97 -0.75 13.59 3.72
C SER A 97 0.08 12.94 2.61
N TYR A 98 -0.28 11.72 2.19
CA TYR A 98 0.44 11.00 1.14
C TYR A 98 0.23 11.64 -0.25
N HIS A 99 -1.00 12.07 -0.55
CA HIS A 99 -1.29 12.87 -1.74
C HIS A 99 -0.52 14.19 -1.74
N ALA A 100 -0.52 14.92 -0.62
CA ALA A 100 0.19 16.19 -0.47
C ALA A 100 1.70 16.01 -0.66
N TRP A 101 2.29 14.97 -0.07
CA TRP A 101 3.70 14.66 -0.24
C TRP A 101 4.07 14.34 -1.69
N ARG A 102 3.25 13.57 -2.40
CA ARG A 102 3.48 13.29 -3.83
C ARG A 102 3.31 14.51 -4.72
N LEU A 103 2.38 15.42 -4.39
CA LEU A 103 2.24 16.70 -5.07
C LEU A 103 3.48 17.57 -4.83
N ALA A 104 3.93 17.67 -3.58
CA ALA A 104 5.09 18.47 -3.20
C ALA A 104 6.40 17.98 -3.84
N THR A 105 6.54 16.67 -4.04
CA THR A 105 7.71 16.05 -4.69
C THR A 105 7.59 15.95 -6.22
N GLY A 106 6.47 16.40 -6.81
CA GLY A 106 6.22 16.28 -8.25
C GLY A 106 6.07 14.85 -8.76
N THR A 107 5.81 13.88 -7.88
CA THR A 107 5.66 12.45 -8.19
C THR A 107 4.20 11.98 -8.22
N TRP A 108 3.26 12.93 -8.08
CA TRP A 108 1.84 12.65 -8.16
C TRP A 108 1.42 12.36 -9.60
N THR A 109 0.81 11.19 -9.83
CA THR A 109 0.19 10.87 -11.13
C THR A 109 -1.11 10.12 -10.92
N ALA A 110 -2.05 10.30 -11.84
CA ALA A 110 -3.29 9.51 -11.86
C ALA A 110 -3.06 8.00 -12.13
N ARG A 111 -1.84 7.59 -12.51
CA ARG A 111 -1.49 6.18 -12.66
C ARG A 111 -1.16 5.48 -11.34
N GLU A 112 -0.80 6.26 -10.32
CA GLU A 112 -0.36 5.78 -9.02
C GLU A 112 -1.32 6.19 -7.90
N MET A 113 -2.04 7.30 -8.06
CA MET A 113 -2.75 7.96 -6.94
C MET A 113 -4.27 7.93 -6.98
N VAL A 114 -4.88 7.37 -8.02
CA VAL A 114 -6.31 7.03 -7.95
C VAL A 114 -6.47 5.86 -6.98
N PRO A 115 -7.42 5.91 -6.03
CA PRO A 115 -7.55 4.91 -4.97
C PRO A 115 -8.19 3.63 -5.51
N LEU A 116 -7.46 2.88 -6.33
CA LEU A 116 -7.90 1.60 -6.90
C LEU A 116 -7.10 0.41 -6.36
N HIS A 117 -5.96 0.66 -5.70
CA HIS A 117 -5.37 -0.33 -4.82
C HIS A 117 -6.32 -0.66 -3.68
N LEU A 118 -6.29 -1.93 -3.27
CA LEU A 118 -7.20 -2.47 -2.27
C LEU A 118 -7.08 -1.73 -0.91
N CYS A 119 -5.85 -1.43 -0.48
CA CYS A 119 -5.60 -0.65 0.73
C CYS A 119 -6.11 0.80 0.61
N SER A 120 -5.92 1.45 -0.55
CA SER A 120 -6.41 2.81 -0.77
C SER A 120 -7.94 2.89 -0.74
N VAL A 121 -8.64 1.92 -1.32
CA VAL A 121 -10.10 1.81 -1.18
C VAL A 121 -10.48 1.54 0.28
N ALA A 122 -9.76 0.65 0.96
CA ALA A 122 -10.00 0.31 2.35
C ALA A 122 -9.81 1.50 3.30
N VAL A 123 -8.98 2.48 2.95
CA VAL A 123 -8.88 3.74 3.70
C VAL A 123 -10.21 4.49 3.68
N TRP A 124 -10.75 4.76 2.49
CA TRP A 124 -11.98 5.53 2.33
C TRP A 124 -13.20 4.79 2.87
N PHE A 125 -13.35 3.51 2.52
CA PHE A 125 -14.44 2.68 3.04
C PHE A 125 -14.27 2.38 4.53
N GLY A 126 -13.05 2.28 5.04
CA GLY A 126 -12.78 2.13 6.47
C GLY A 126 -13.22 3.36 7.26
N ALA A 127 -12.90 4.55 6.78
CA ALA A 127 -13.38 5.80 7.38
C ALA A 127 -14.91 5.88 7.35
N ALA A 128 -15.54 5.56 6.22
CA ALA A 128 -17.00 5.52 6.09
C ALA A 128 -17.63 4.46 7.01
N MET A 129 -17.05 3.27 7.10
CA MET A 129 -17.48 2.19 7.99
C MET A 129 -17.45 2.63 9.45
N LEU A 130 -16.35 3.24 9.91
CA LEU A 130 -16.19 3.71 11.28
C LEU A 130 -17.15 4.87 11.61
N ALA A 131 -17.35 5.81 10.67
CA ALA A 131 -18.26 6.92 10.86
C ALA A 131 -19.73 6.48 10.91
N LEU A 132 -20.14 5.61 9.98
CA LEU A 132 -21.54 5.19 9.80
C LEU A 132 -21.90 3.93 10.58
N ARG A 133 -20.92 3.24 11.17
CA ARG A 133 -21.07 1.92 11.81
C ARG A 133 -21.78 0.92 10.90
N ASN A 134 -21.40 0.91 9.62
CA ASN A 134 -22.13 0.19 8.57
C ASN A 134 -21.69 -1.28 8.47
N GLN A 135 -22.62 -2.22 8.68
CA GLN A 135 -22.36 -3.66 8.64
C GLN A 135 -21.91 -4.16 7.26
N THR A 136 -22.44 -3.60 6.16
CA THR A 136 -22.08 -4.03 4.81
C THR A 136 -20.64 -3.67 4.47
N LEU A 137 -20.20 -2.46 4.84
CA LEU A 137 -18.80 -2.06 4.68
C LEU A 137 -17.88 -2.91 5.56
N TYR A 138 -18.29 -3.14 6.81
CA TYR A 138 -17.58 -4.03 7.72
C TYR A 138 -17.42 -5.44 7.16
N ASP A 139 -18.49 -6.05 6.63
CA ASP A 139 -18.44 -7.40 6.09
C ASP A 139 -17.37 -7.54 4.99
N HIS A 140 -17.19 -6.52 4.15
CA HIS A 140 -16.16 -6.55 3.10
C HIS A 140 -14.78 -6.28 3.68
N LEU A 141 -14.65 -5.22 4.49
CA LEU A 141 -13.37 -4.78 5.05
C LEU A 141 -12.79 -5.76 6.05
N TYR A 142 -13.62 -6.52 6.76
CA TYR A 142 -13.15 -7.56 7.67
C TYR A 142 -12.21 -8.53 6.94
N TYR A 143 -12.58 -9.00 5.75
CA TYR A 143 -11.72 -9.88 4.96
C TYR A 143 -10.64 -9.11 4.21
N VAL A 144 -11.06 -8.12 3.42
CA VAL A 144 -10.22 -7.36 2.50
C VAL A 144 -9.09 -6.64 3.22
N ALA A 145 -9.43 -5.84 4.23
CA ALA A 145 -8.47 -4.99 4.92
C ALA A 145 -7.64 -5.81 5.90
N THR A 146 -8.20 -6.82 6.56
CA THR A 146 -7.41 -7.67 7.47
C THR A 146 -6.35 -8.45 6.71
N PHE A 147 -6.72 -9.18 5.66
CA PHE A 147 -5.72 -9.91 4.87
C PHE A 147 -4.75 -8.96 4.16
N GLY A 148 -5.28 -7.98 3.43
CA GLY A 148 -4.48 -7.07 2.60
C GLY A 148 -3.48 -6.25 3.42
N ALA A 149 -3.91 -5.66 4.54
CA ALA A 149 -3.01 -4.89 5.39
C ALA A 149 -2.01 -5.78 6.14
N THR A 150 -2.39 -6.99 6.57
CA THR A 150 -1.43 -7.92 7.19
C THR A 150 -0.32 -8.29 6.21
N ILE A 151 -0.65 -8.65 4.96
CA ILE A 151 0.40 -8.94 3.96
C ILE A 151 1.22 -7.69 3.64
N ALA A 152 0.59 -6.53 3.48
CA ALA A 152 1.32 -5.29 3.23
C ALA A 152 2.28 -4.92 4.38
N LEU A 153 1.89 -5.16 5.63
CA LEU A 153 2.76 -4.96 6.79
C LEU A 153 3.91 -5.97 6.81
N LEU A 154 3.67 -7.24 6.48
CA LEU A 154 4.70 -8.28 6.50
C LEU A 154 5.67 -8.21 5.32
N THR A 155 5.20 -7.76 4.16
CA THR A 155 5.98 -7.63 2.92
C THR A 155 5.77 -6.24 2.31
N PRO A 156 6.29 -5.17 2.94
CA PRO A 156 6.01 -3.81 2.53
C PRO A 156 6.72 -3.44 1.23
N ASP A 157 5.99 -2.79 0.33
CA ASP A 157 6.51 -2.24 -0.93
C ASP A 157 6.85 -0.75 -0.74
N ILE A 158 7.89 -0.49 0.04
CA ILE A 158 8.40 0.88 0.30
C ILE A 158 9.71 1.18 -0.42
N GLY A 159 10.28 0.20 -1.12
CA GLY A 159 11.46 0.35 -1.99
C GLY A 159 12.63 1.02 -1.27
N ARG A 160 13.21 2.04 -1.90
CA ARG A 160 14.35 2.80 -1.35
C ARG A 160 14.05 3.63 -0.11
N PHE A 161 12.79 3.77 0.31
CA PHE A 161 12.40 4.65 1.39
C PHE A 161 12.43 3.95 2.75
N GLY A 162 13.63 3.52 3.16
CA GLY A 162 13.88 2.95 4.49
C GLY A 162 13.65 3.95 5.63
N PHE A 163 13.78 3.48 6.87
CA PHE A 163 13.76 4.36 8.03
C PHE A 163 14.97 5.32 7.99
N PRO A 164 14.83 6.61 8.35
CA PRO A 164 13.65 7.29 8.90
C PRO A 164 12.90 8.14 7.85
N HIS A 165 12.64 7.64 6.64
CA HIS A 165 11.95 8.44 5.62
C HIS A 165 10.45 8.60 5.93
N TYR A 166 9.83 9.74 5.56
CA TYR A 166 8.38 9.96 5.69
C TYR A 166 7.53 8.77 5.17
N ARG A 167 7.89 8.22 4.01
CA ARG A 167 7.17 7.09 3.40
C ARG A 167 7.18 5.82 4.26
N PHE A 168 8.26 5.58 5.02
CA PHE A 168 8.32 4.49 6.00
C PHE A 168 7.19 4.65 7.02
N PHE A 169 7.16 5.80 7.72
CA PHE A 169 6.13 6.06 8.74
C PHE A 169 4.72 6.06 8.17
N GLN A 170 4.50 6.75 7.04
CA GLN A 170 3.18 6.82 6.42
C GLN A 170 2.70 5.43 5.98
N PHE A 171 3.58 4.55 5.47
CA PHE A 171 3.19 3.19 5.10
C PHE A 171 2.70 2.39 6.32
N PHE A 172 3.47 2.35 7.40
CA PHE A 172 3.10 1.56 8.59
C PHE A 172 1.89 2.15 9.33
N VAL A 173 1.78 3.48 9.40
CA VAL A 173 0.59 4.15 9.96
C VAL A 173 -0.65 3.85 9.11
N SER A 174 -0.56 3.97 7.79
CA SER A 174 -1.68 3.69 6.88
C SER A 174 -2.18 2.25 7.01
N HIS A 175 -1.29 1.26 6.88
CA HIS A 175 -1.68 -0.15 6.94
C HIS A 175 -2.07 -0.57 8.35
N GLY A 176 -1.45 0.00 9.39
CA GLY A 176 -1.88 -0.18 10.78
C GLY A 176 -3.31 0.31 11.01
N LEU A 177 -3.68 1.49 10.48
CA LEU A 177 -5.04 2.00 10.57
C LEU A 177 -6.03 1.20 9.73
N VAL A 178 -5.66 0.79 8.51
CA VAL A 178 -6.49 -0.05 7.63
C VAL A 178 -6.78 -1.40 8.28
N LEU A 179 -5.79 -2.03 8.91
CA LEU A 179 -5.97 -3.24 9.73
C LEU A 179 -6.82 -2.96 10.98
N GLY A 180 -6.58 -1.82 11.62
CA GLY A 180 -7.21 -1.42 12.87
C GLY A 180 -8.70 -1.11 12.74
N ALA A 181 -9.14 -0.63 11.57
CA ALA A 181 -10.54 -0.27 11.36
C ALA A 181 -11.52 -1.45 11.54
N PRO A 182 -11.39 -2.59 10.82
CA PRO A 182 -12.26 -3.75 11.05
C PRO A 182 -11.99 -4.42 12.41
N TRP A 183 -10.76 -4.35 12.93
CA TRP A 183 -10.43 -4.90 14.25
C TRP A 183 -11.09 -4.13 15.39
N TRP A 184 -11.14 -2.80 15.30
CA TRP A 184 -11.90 -1.95 16.20
C TRP A 184 -13.36 -2.36 16.22
N MET A 185 -13.98 -2.46 15.04
CA MET A 185 -15.38 -2.85 14.92
C MET A 185 -15.62 -4.24 15.52
N THR A 186 -14.69 -5.18 15.33
CA THR A 186 -14.82 -6.56 15.82
C THR A 186 -14.63 -6.65 17.34
N PHE A 187 -13.50 -6.15 17.85
CA PHE A 187 -13.08 -6.40 19.23
C PHE A 187 -13.61 -5.36 20.23
N VAL A 188 -14.02 -4.17 19.78
CA VAL A 188 -14.51 -3.08 20.64
C VAL A 188 -16.00 -2.81 20.45
N GLU A 189 -16.49 -2.80 19.20
CA GLU A 189 -17.90 -2.53 18.89
C GLU A 189 -18.76 -3.80 18.78
N GLY A 190 -18.14 -4.99 18.82
CA GLY A 190 -18.83 -6.28 18.82
C GLY A 190 -19.41 -6.70 17.46
N PHE A 191 -18.96 -6.09 16.37
CA PHE A 191 -19.34 -6.52 15.03
C PHE A 191 -18.79 -7.92 14.73
N ARG A 192 -19.53 -8.66 13.91
CA ARG A 192 -19.09 -9.96 13.38
C ARG A 192 -19.45 -10.09 11.91
N PRO A 193 -18.70 -10.86 11.12
CA PRO A 193 -19.04 -11.08 9.72
C PRO A 193 -20.42 -11.72 9.62
N SER A 194 -21.31 -11.14 8.83
CA SER A 194 -22.67 -11.66 8.71
C SER A 194 -22.72 -12.92 7.84
N ARG A 195 -23.85 -13.65 7.85
CA ARG A 195 -24.04 -14.83 7.02
C ARG A 195 -23.89 -14.47 5.53
N GLY A 196 -23.13 -15.30 4.81
CA GLY A 196 -22.81 -15.08 3.40
C GLY A 196 -21.86 -13.90 3.10
N SER A 197 -21.33 -13.22 4.13
CA SER A 197 -20.35 -12.13 3.96
C SER A 197 -19.10 -12.58 3.21
N LEU A 198 -18.64 -13.81 3.45
CA LEU A 198 -17.50 -14.41 2.76
C LEU A 198 -17.67 -14.38 1.23
N LEU A 199 -18.79 -14.89 0.73
CA LEU A 199 -19.07 -14.94 -0.72
C LEU A 199 -19.22 -13.52 -1.30
N ARG A 200 -19.87 -12.60 -0.56
CA ARG A 200 -19.97 -11.20 -0.98
C ARG A 200 -18.60 -10.51 -1.04
N ALA A 201 -17.72 -10.75 -0.08
CA ALA A 201 -16.38 -10.21 -0.07
C ALA A 201 -15.51 -10.77 -1.21
N MET A 202 -15.61 -12.07 -1.49
CA MET A 202 -14.95 -12.69 -2.65
C MET A 202 -15.45 -12.07 -3.96
N ALA A 203 -16.77 -12.03 -4.17
CA ALA A 203 -17.38 -11.43 -5.37
C ALA A 203 -17.00 -9.94 -5.51
N GLY A 204 -17.08 -9.17 -4.43
CA GLY A 204 -16.70 -7.76 -4.40
C GLY A 204 -15.23 -7.55 -4.76
N THR A 205 -14.33 -8.43 -4.30
CA THR A 205 -12.90 -8.38 -4.66
C THR A 205 -12.69 -8.62 -6.15
N VAL A 206 -13.40 -9.58 -6.75
CA VAL A 206 -13.34 -9.85 -8.20
C VAL A 206 -13.88 -8.68 -9.01
N VAL A 207 -15.05 -8.15 -8.63
CA VAL A 207 -15.67 -6.99 -9.29
C VAL A 207 -14.74 -5.78 -9.22
N HIS A 208 -14.14 -5.52 -8.06
CA HIS A 208 -13.19 -4.43 -7.88
C HIS A 208 -11.93 -4.63 -8.74
N GLY A 209 -11.37 -5.84 -8.77
CA GLY A 209 -10.23 -6.20 -9.63
C GLY A 209 -10.53 -6.02 -11.13
N ALA A 210 -11.72 -6.42 -11.58
CA ALA A 210 -12.17 -6.21 -12.96
C ALA A 210 -12.30 -4.70 -13.28
N GLY A 211 -12.88 -3.92 -12.38
CA GLY A 211 -12.94 -2.46 -12.50
C GLY A 211 -11.55 -1.82 -12.58
N ALA A 212 -10.64 -2.22 -11.69
CA ALA A 212 -9.26 -1.77 -11.69
C ALA A 212 -8.55 -2.13 -13.01
N TYR A 213 -8.78 -3.32 -13.57
CA TYR A 213 -8.25 -3.71 -14.87
C TYR A 213 -8.73 -2.80 -16.01
N LEU A 214 -10.02 -2.46 -16.04
CA LEU A 214 -10.57 -1.55 -17.06
C LEU A 214 -9.95 -0.15 -16.97
N VAL A 215 -9.73 0.35 -15.75
CA VAL A 215 -9.05 1.64 -15.55
C VAL A 215 -7.58 1.54 -15.95
N ASN A 216 -6.90 0.45 -15.59
CA ASN A 216 -5.51 0.21 -15.97
C ASN A 216 -5.29 0.24 -17.48
N ARG A 217 -6.21 -0.36 -18.25
CA ARG A 217 -6.17 -0.34 -19.72
C ARG A 217 -6.28 1.07 -20.30
N ARG A 218 -6.99 1.98 -19.63
CA ARG A 218 -7.17 3.38 -20.09
C ARG A 218 -6.04 4.29 -19.67
N LEU A 219 -5.52 4.12 -18.44
CA LEU A 219 -4.50 5.01 -17.87
C LEU A 219 -3.06 4.53 -18.11
N GLY A 220 -2.87 3.26 -18.49
CA GLY A 220 -1.56 2.61 -18.50
C GLY A 220 -1.03 2.31 -17.10
N SER A 221 -1.90 2.32 -16.08
CA SER A 221 -1.56 2.04 -14.67
C SER A 221 -1.47 0.54 -14.38
N ASN A 222 -1.23 0.18 -13.11
CA ASN A 222 -1.21 -1.21 -12.66
C ASN A 222 -1.81 -1.41 -11.26
N TYR A 223 -2.97 -0.81 -11.02
CA TYR A 223 -3.71 -1.00 -9.78
C TYR A 223 -3.97 -2.47 -9.50
N MET A 224 -3.81 -2.85 -8.23
CA MET A 224 -3.93 -4.23 -7.73
C MET A 224 -3.02 -5.27 -8.42
N PHE A 225 -2.09 -4.85 -9.27
CA PHE A 225 -1.27 -5.73 -10.08
C PHE A 225 -2.09 -6.72 -10.92
N VAL A 226 -3.26 -6.31 -11.42
CA VAL A 226 -4.12 -7.17 -12.26
C VAL A 226 -3.78 -7.09 -13.76
N SER A 227 -2.90 -6.17 -14.17
CA SER A 227 -2.54 -5.98 -15.58
C SER A 227 -1.14 -6.48 -15.91
N ARG A 228 -0.24 -6.53 -14.93
CA ARG A 228 1.13 -7.06 -15.00
C ARG A 228 1.68 -7.26 -13.60
N LYS A 229 2.74 -8.07 -13.47
CA LYS A 229 3.51 -8.21 -12.23
C LYS A 229 4.14 -6.85 -11.83
N PRO A 230 4.37 -6.60 -10.54
CA PRO A 230 5.15 -5.43 -10.09
C PRO A 230 6.54 -5.44 -10.74
N ALA A 231 7.15 -4.26 -10.89
CA ALA A 231 8.52 -4.14 -11.41
C ALA A 231 9.59 -4.48 -10.35
N THR A 232 9.20 -4.50 -9.09
CA THR A 232 10.03 -4.92 -7.95
C THR A 232 9.96 -6.43 -7.77
N SER A 233 11.03 -7.01 -7.22
CA SER A 233 11.09 -8.44 -6.90
C SER A 233 9.89 -8.84 -6.05
N SER A 234 9.17 -9.87 -6.48
CA SER A 234 7.92 -10.28 -5.87
C SER A 234 7.74 -11.80 -5.86
N VAL A 235 6.93 -12.29 -4.94
CA VAL A 235 6.44 -13.68 -4.96
C VAL A 235 5.74 -13.99 -6.29
N LEU A 236 5.15 -12.99 -6.95
CA LEU A 236 4.51 -13.15 -8.25
C LEU A 236 5.50 -13.54 -9.36
N ASP A 237 6.80 -13.30 -9.20
CA ASP A 237 7.81 -13.67 -10.20
C ASP A 237 7.95 -15.19 -10.34
N LYS A 238 7.59 -15.94 -9.30
CA LYS A 238 7.59 -17.41 -9.30
C LYS A 238 6.34 -18.03 -9.95
N LEU A 239 5.35 -17.20 -10.32
CA LEU A 239 4.08 -17.64 -10.90
C LEU A 239 4.09 -17.46 -12.44
N PRO A 240 3.14 -18.07 -13.17
CA PRO A 240 3.05 -17.91 -14.63
C PRO A 240 2.91 -16.44 -15.07
N ASP A 241 3.23 -16.16 -16.33
CA ASP A 241 3.07 -14.82 -16.90
C ASP A 241 1.61 -14.38 -16.95
N TRP A 242 1.39 -13.07 -17.09
CA TRP A 242 0.05 -12.52 -17.18
C TRP A 242 -0.72 -13.13 -18.37
N PRO A 243 -2.00 -13.53 -18.21
CA PRO A 243 -2.85 -13.44 -17.01
C PRO A 243 -2.81 -14.67 -16.08
N GLY A 244 -1.91 -15.63 -16.32
CA GLY A 244 -1.86 -16.94 -15.66
C GLY A 244 -1.57 -16.94 -14.15
N TYR A 245 -0.96 -15.91 -13.56
CA TYR A 245 -0.81 -15.81 -12.10
C TYR A 245 -2.10 -15.37 -11.38
N LEU A 246 -3.07 -14.76 -12.08
CA LEU A 246 -4.28 -14.20 -11.45
C LEU A 246 -5.12 -15.26 -10.72
N PRO A 247 -5.34 -16.48 -11.26
CA PRO A 247 -6.03 -17.54 -10.53
C PRO A 247 -5.31 -17.96 -9.24
N TYR A 248 -3.97 -18.00 -9.23
CA TYR A 248 -3.20 -18.33 -8.03
C TYR A 248 -3.34 -17.27 -6.95
N VAL A 249 -3.28 -15.99 -7.35
CA VAL A 249 -3.52 -14.86 -6.43
C VAL A 249 -4.94 -14.90 -5.88
N ALA A 250 -5.95 -15.10 -6.73
CA ALA A 250 -7.34 -15.22 -6.31
C ALA A 250 -7.54 -16.39 -5.33
N ALA A 251 -6.97 -17.56 -5.62
CA ALA A 251 -7.02 -18.72 -4.74
C ALA A 251 -6.39 -18.45 -3.38
N ALA A 252 -5.21 -17.79 -3.34
CA ALA A 252 -4.55 -17.42 -2.09
C ALA A 252 -5.39 -16.44 -1.26
N VAL A 253 -5.94 -15.40 -1.90
CA VAL A 253 -6.84 -14.41 -1.26
C VAL A 253 -8.08 -15.11 -0.70
N PHE A 254 -8.72 -15.97 -1.48
CA PHE A 254 -9.96 -16.66 -1.07
C PHE A 254 -9.72 -17.69 0.02
N ALA A 255 -8.60 -18.41 -0.02
CA ALA A 255 -8.18 -19.28 1.06
C ALA A 255 -7.98 -18.49 2.36
N ALA A 256 -7.33 -17.32 2.29
CA ALA A 256 -7.16 -16.45 3.45
C ALA A 256 -8.50 -15.91 3.98
N TYR A 257 -9.42 -15.52 3.10
CA TYR A 257 -10.77 -15.11 3.52
C TYR A 257 -11.52 -16.26 4.20
N GLY A 258 -11.41 -17.48 3.68
CA GLY A 258 -11.96 -18.68 4.31
C GLY A 258 -11.37 -18.93 5.71
N ALA A 259 -10.05 -18.77 5.86
CA ALA A 259 -9.38 -18.89 7.16
C ALA A 259 -9.88 -17.83 8.16
N LEU A 260 -10.09 -16.58 7.72
CA LEU A 260 -10.67 -15.53 8.55
C LEU A 260 -12.14 -15.79 8.91
N ALA A 261 -12.91 -16.45 8.04
CA ALA A 261 -14.30 -16.83 8.30
C ALA A 261 -14.42 -18.02 9.28
N LEU A 262 -13.41 -18.90 9.33
CA LEU A 262 -13.47 -20.18 10.03
C LEU A 262 -13.83 -20.05 11.53
N PRO A 263 -13.24 -19.16 12.33
CA PRO A 263 -13.60 -19.03 13.75
C PRO A 263 -15.08 -18.69 13.97
N TRP A 264 -15.66 -17.90 13.07
CA TRP A 264 -17.07 -17.51 13.12
C TRP A 264 -17.98 -18.66 12.72
N ALA A 265 -17.62 -19.40 11.67
CA ALA A 265 -18.36 -20.58 11.24
C ALA A 265 -18.38 -21.67 12.33
N LEU A 266 -17.26 -21.89 13.03
CA LEU A 266 -17.19 -22.82 14.15
C LEU A 266 -18.07 -22.38 15.33
N LYS A 267 -18.07 -21.07 15.65
CA LYS A 267 -18.91 -20.52 16.70
C LYS A 267 -20.40 -20.63 16.37
N ASP A 268 -20.78 -20.35 15.13
CA ASP A 268 -22.17 -20.46 14.64
C ASP A 268 -22.63 -21.93 14.53
N ALA A 269 -21.72 -22.90 14.44
CA ALA A 269 -22.07 -24.33 14.48
C ALA A 269 -22.30 -24.86 15.91
N GLN A 270 -21.88 -24.10 16.93
CA GLN A 270 -21.98 -24.46 18.34
C GLN A 270 -23.23 -23.84 19.04
N GLY A 271 -24.03 -23.02 18.35
CA GLY A 271 -25.22 -22.35 18.89
C GLY A 271 -25.94 -21.45 17.88
#